data_AF-A0A8H5S4Y3-F1
#
_entry.id   AF-A0A8H5S4Y3-F1
#
_cell.length_a   1.000
_cell.length_b   1.000
_cell.length_c   1.000
_cell.angle_alpha   90.00
_cell.angle_beta   90.00
_cell.angle_gamma   90.00
#
_symmetry.space_group_name_H-M   'P 1'
#
loop_
_entity.id
_entity.type
_entity.pdbx_description
1 polymer ?
#
loop_
_entity_poly.entity_id
_entity_poly.type
_entity_poly.pdbx_seq_one_letter_code
_entity_poly.pdbx_strand_id
1 'polypeptide(L)'
;MGKPEDIPYCFWYPNVPSQDILRRLLRDHPTVLMRYQVGRACAVGGYVELYKELDILPDVSIAEEARDNLPVSQEIYELVMDLQVGACLNGDTCVRSTLDKRQPIHYEIFPPPFDITEDWCLGAGGKRLEERPIPTNTLSLLYTPLPRHLPTVDKDILILMAAYTGNIDRYARLRRPRINGEMQCIVRGIYHNTFFARWCYNQPHLAVLRKFVHARFIMNDDLTWFKHNQPISKDDLPRAIWYPQHADPTTYIELLRLLPELKQMVAQALVVCNEPNDFLRLEPELTPEIYGEITNGVRSPLFREFIDQRGTYEEEEKLADWAELLRDCHDIAPYDHLVSKEIEPHFTRALEELTLDDVGFESRRAYPPDVKDAGDLMRYISAFPNKPRDLYLEERERDI
;
A
#
# COMPACT_ATOMS: atom_id res chain seq x y z
N MET A 1 -15.22 12.57 -34.22
CA MET A 1 -14.05 12.26 -33.37
C MET A 1 -13.35 13.57 -33.06
N GLY A 2 -13.86 14.28 -32.06
CA GLY A 2 -13.27 15.55 -31.61
C GLY A 2 -12.65 15.43 -30.23
N LYS A 3 -13.01 14.38 -29.48
CA LYS A 3 -12.54 14.13 -28.12
C LYS A 3 -11.64 12.90 -28.08
N PRO A 4 -10.64 12.85 -27.17
CA PRO A 4 -9.77 11.69 -27.00
C PRO A 4 -10.53 10.39 -26.73
N GLU A 5 -11.65 10.46 -26.00
CA GLU A 5 -12.52 9.32 -25.69
C GLU A 5 -13.21 8.69 -26.91
N ASP A 6 -13.30 9.40 -28.05
CA ASP A 6 -13.95 8.89 -29.26
C ASP A 6 -13.01 8.01 -30.13
N ILE A 7 -11.72 7.91 -29.75
CA ILE A 7 -10.70 7.26 -30.57
C ILE A 7 -10.35 5.91 -29.95
N PRO A 8 -10.53 4.79 -30.69
CA PRO A 8 -10.19 3.47 -30.17
C PRO A 8 -8.71 3.39 -29.76
N TYR A 9 -8.46 2.93 -28.53
CA TYR A 9 -7.11 2.96 -27.94
C TYR A 9 -6.12 2.00 -28.64
N CYS A 10 -6.54 0.80 -29.07
CA CYS A 10 -5.71 -0.16 -29.82
C CYS A 10 -6.49 -0.78 -31.00
N PHE A 11 -6.82 0.01 -32.02
CA PHE A 11 -7.57 -0.49 -33.19
C PHE A 11 -6.82 -1.54 -34.03
N TRP A 12 -5.52 -1.71 -33.80
CA TRP A 12 -4.65 -2.67 -34.49
C TRP A 12 -4.58 -4.05 -33.81
N TYR A 13 -5.27 -4.26 -32.69
CA TYR A 13 -5.38 -5.57 -32.07
C TYR A 13 -6.56 -6.36 -32.66
N PRO A 14 -6.45 -7.68 -32.91
CA PRO A 14 -5.28 -8.53 -32.73
C PRO A 14 -4.26 -8.49 -33.87
N ASN A 15 -4.69 -7.99 -35.05
CA ASN A 15 -3.88 -8.00 -36.27
C ASN A 15 -3.62 -6.57 -36.76
N VAL A 16 -2.33 -6.25 -36.96
CA VAL A 16 -1.92 -4.93 -37.41
C VAL A 16 -2.40 -4.70 -38.85
N PRO A 17 -3.14 -3.61 -39.14
CA PRO A 17 -3.55 -3.28 -40.50
C PRO A 17 -2.35 -3.04 -41.43
N SER A 18 -2.56 -3.16 -42.74
CA SER A 18 -1.49 -2.83 -43.71
C SER A 18 -1.24 -1.32 -43.78
N GLN A 19 -0.05 -0.92 -44.23
CA GLN A 19 0.30 0.50 -44.40
C GLN A 19 -0.70 1.25 -45.29
N ASP A 20 -1.21 0.61 -46.36
CA ASP A 20 -2.19 1.23 -47.26
C ASP A 20 -3.53 1.52 -46.57
N ILE A 21 -3.96 0.65 -45.66
CA ILE A 21 -5.17 0.86 -44.85
C ILE A 21 -4.93 2.02 -43.88
N LEU A 22 -3.77 2.07 -43.24
CA LEU A 22 -3.40 3.15 -42.32
C LEU A 22 -3.31 4.51 -43.02
N ARG A 23 -2.70 4.58 -44.21
CA ARG A 23 -2.68 5.80 -45.04
C ARG A 23 -4.09 6.25 -45.43
N ARG A 24 -4.97 5.30 -45.78
CA ARG A 24 -6.38 5.59 -46.06
C ARG A 24 -7.09 6.15 -44.84
N LEU A 25 -6.89 5.55 -43.67
CA LEU A 25 -7.46 6.00 -42.40
C LEU A 25 -7.04 7.45 -42.08
N LEU A 26 -5.77 7.79 -42.27
CA LEU A 26 -5.28 9.16 -42.07
C LEU A 26 -5.88 10.17 -43.04
N ARG A 27 -6.10 9.76 -44.30
CA ARG A 27 -6.74 10.62 -45.29
C ARG A 27 -8.20 10.90 -44.94
N ASP A 28 -8.92 9.87 -44.51
CA ASP A 28 -10.34 9.96 -44.20
C ASP A 28 -10.58 10.61 -42.81
N HIS A 29 -9.61 10.49 -41.88
CA HIS A 29 -9.64 11.09 -40.54
C HIS A 29 -8.31 11.80 -40.19
N PRO A 30 -8.02 12.99 -40.76
CA PRO A 30 -6.73 13.67 -40.66
C PRO A 30 -6.55 14.44 -39.34
N THR A 31 -6.86 13.83 -38.19
CA THR A 31 -6.68 14.47 -36.88
C THR A 31 -5.29 14.19 -36.30
N VAL A 32 -4.80 15.10 -35.46
CA VAL A 32 -3.51 14.91 -34.76
C VAL A 32 -3.54 13.64 -33.91
N LEU A 33 -4.62 13.40 -33.17
CA LEU A 33 -4.77 12.21 -32.35
C LEU A 33 -4.74 10.91 -33.18
N MET A 34 -5.34 10.92 -34.38
CA MET A 34 -5.29 9.76 -35.28
C MET A 34 -3.86 9.50 -35.77
N ARG A 35 -3.05 10.55 -36.03
CA ARG A 35 -1.63 10.37 -36.39
C ARG A 35 -0.86 9.65 -35.29
N TYR A 36 -1.05 10.00 -34.02
CA TYR A 36 -0.40 9.29 -32.91
C TYR A 36 -0.86 7.83 -32.79
N GLN A 37 -2.15 7.55 -32.98
CA GLN A 37 -2.64 6.16 -32.96
C GLN A 37 -2.11 5.33 -34.13
N VAL A 38 -2.03 5.91 -35.34
CA VAL A 38 -1.37 5.26 -36.47
C VAL A 38 0.13 5.11 -36.20
N GLY A 39 0.77 6.06 -35.52
CA GLY A 39 2.15 5.96 -35.07
C GLY A 39 2.38 4.78 -34.14
N ARG A 40 1.48 4.53 -33.18
CA ARG A 40 1.49 3.32 -32.34
C ARG A 40 1.30 2.05 -33.18
N ALA A 41 0.37 2.03 -34.12
CA ALA A 41 0.22 0.89 -35.04
C ALA A 41 1.49 0.65 -35.88
N CYS A 42 2.20 1.70 -36.30
CA CYS A 42 3.49 1.58 -36.98
C CYS A 42 4.56 0.99 -36.05
N ALA A 43 4.58 1.40 -34.78
CA ALA A 43 5.45 0.84 -33.76
C ALA A 43 5.17 -0.65 -33.45
N VAL A 44 3.94 -1.13 -33.65
CA VAL A 44 3.66 -2.57 -33.60
C VAL A 44 4.07 -3.30 -34.88
N GLY A 45 3.79 -2.70 -36.04
CA GLY A 45 4.00 -3.33 -37.35
C GLY A 45 5.41 -3.20 -37.94
N GLY A 46 6.30 -2.42 -37.32
CA GLY A 46 7.61 -2.08 -37.88
C GLY A 46 7.53 -1.21 -39.15
N TYR A 47 6.48 -0.39 -39.28
CA TYR A 47 6.25 0.41 -40.49
C TYR A 47 7.02 1.73 -40.46
N VAL A 48 8.34 1.66 -40.57
CA VAL A 48 9.23 2.79 -40.39
C VAL A 48 8.95 3.94 -41.38
N GLU A 49 8.78 3.62 -42.67
CA GLU A 49 8.56 4.65 -43.69
C GLU A 49 7.24 5.39 -43.46
N LEU A 50 6.16 4.67 -43.16
CA LEU A 50 4.90 5.29 -42.78
C LEU A 50 5.04 6.13 -41.50
N TYR A 51 5.79 5.66 -40.50
CA TYR A 51 6.03 6.42 -39.27
C TYR A 51 6.70 7.77 -39.55
N LYS A 52 7.73 7.80 -40.41
CA LYS A 52 8.40 9.04 -40.84
C LYS A 52 7.45 9.97 -41.58
N GLU A 53 6.54 9.45 -42.40
CA GLU A 53 5.50 10.24 -43.10
C GLU A 53 4.52 10.96 -42.14
N LEU A 54 4.33 10.47 -40.91
CA LEU A 54 3.38 11.06 -39.95
C LEU A 54 3.80 12.44 -39.45
N ASP A 55 5.12 12.71 -39.44
CA ASP A 55 5.74 13.93 -38.92
C ASP A 55 5.18 14.33 -37.54
N ILE A 56 5.21 13.36 -36.61
CA ILE A 56 4.75 13.53 -35.23
C ILE A 56 5.93 13.68 -34.27
N LEU A 57 5.69 14.38 -33.16
CA LEU A 57 6.69 14.50 -32.11
C LEU A 57 6.92 13.15 -31.41
N PRO A 58 8.11 12.93 -30.83
CA PRO A 58 8.41 11.73 -30.05
C PRO A 58 7.42 11.53 -28.90
N ASP A 59 6.82 10.35 -28.82
CA ASP A 59 5.78 10.02 -27.85
C ASP A 59 6.14 8.76 -27.05
N VAL A 60 5.88 8.81 -25.73
CA VAL A 60 6.20 7.70 -24.80
C VAL A 60 5.44 6.43 -25.18
N SER A 61 4.18 6.52 -25.58
CA SER A 61 3.38 5.35 -25.92
C SER A 61 3.89 4.66 -27.18
N ILE A 62 4.41 5.42 -28.15
CA ILE A 62 5.05 4.89 -29.36
C ILE A 62 6.39 4.23 -29.01
N ALA A 63 7.20 4.84 -28.15
CA ALA A 63 8.46 4.24 -27.69
C ALA A 63 8.23 2.93 -26.92
N GLU A 64 7.27 2.90 -25.98
CA GLU A 64 6.96 1.69 -25.21
C GLU A 64 6.43 0.57 -26.12
N GLU A 65 5.57 0.91 -27.10
CA GLU A 65 5.06 -0.04 -28.09
C GLU A 65 6.16 -0.58 -29.02
N ALA A 66 7.04 0.29 -29.52
CA ALA A 66 8.15 -0.11 -30.39
C ALA A 66 9.12 -1.04 -29.65
N ARG A 67 9.37 -0.75 -28.37
CA ARG A 67 10.21 -1.58 -27.50
C ARG A 67 9.58 -2.96 -27.26
N ASP A 68 8.27 -3.02 -27.07
CA ASP A 68 7.53 -4.28 -26.89
C ASP A 68 7.62 -5.19 -28.12
N ASN A 69 7.78 -4.60 -29.31
CA ASN A 69 7.84 -5.31 -30.59
C ASN A 69 9.27 -5.40 -31.19
N LEU A 70 10.31 -5.28 -30.36
CA LEU A 70 11.69 -5.52 -30.83
C LEU A 70 11.89 -7.00 -31.25
N PRO A 71 12.73 -7.26 -32.27
CA PRO A 71 13.57 -6.31 -33.02
C PRO A 71 12.84 -5.62 -34.20
N VAL A 72 11.58 -5.98 -34.48
CA VAL A 72 10.84 -5.52 -35.68
C VAL A 72 10.76 -4.00 -35.77
N SER A 73 10.62 -3.33 -34.62
CA SER A 73 10.44 -1.87 -34.54
C SER A 73 11.67 -1.13 -34.00
N GLN A 74 12.86 -1.68 -34.18
CA GLN A 74 14.10 -1.10 -33.66
C GLN A 74 14.35 0.33 -34.16
N GLU A 75 14.22 0.57 -35.47
CA GLU A 75 14.47 1.91 -36.03
C GLU A 75 13.46 2.95 -35.50
N ILE A 76 12.18 2.58 -35.30
CA ILE A 76 11.18 3.47 -34.69
C ILE A 76 11.54 3.77 -33.24
N TYR A 77 11.96 2.77 -32.48
CA TYR A 77 12.37 2.96 -31.09
C TYR A 77 13.56 3.92 -30.99
N GLU A 78 14.60 3.72 -31.81
CA GLU A 78 15.78 4.60 -31.85
C GLU A 78 15.40 6.04 -32.24
N LEU A 79 14.58 6.23 -33.28
CA LEU A 79 14.08 7.54 -33.71
C LEU A 79 13.36 8.29 -32.58
N VAL A 80 12.52 7.61 -31.82
CA VAL A 80 11.76 8.24 -30.72
C VAL A 80 12.70 8.55 -29.54
N MET A 81 13.59 7.63 -29.19
CA MET A 81 14.46 7.75 -28.01
C MET A 81 15.57 8.78 -28.19
N ASP A 82 16.15 8.90 -29.38
CA ASP A 82 17.21 9.88 -29.68
C ASP A 82 16.73 11.33 -29.58
N LEU A 83 15.44 11.56 -29.86
CA LEU A 83 14.83 12.88 -29.83
C LEU A 83 14.23 13.26 -28.47
N GLN A 84 14.06 12.30 -27.53
CA GLN A 84 13.44 12.55 -26.22
C GLN A 84 14.43 13.03 -25.16
N VAL A 85 14.77 14.32 -25.19
CA VAL A 85 15.37 15.02 -24.04
C VAL A 85 14.28 15.27 -22.99
N GLY A 86 14.02 14.30 -22.10
CA GLY A 86 13.17 14.54 -20.92
C GLY A 86 12.13 13.47 -20.59
N ALA A 87 11.75 12.62 -21.54
CA ALA A 87 10.73 11.60 -21.29
C ALA A 87 11.24 10.47 -20.38
N CYS A 88 10.32 9.83 -19.66
CA CYS A 88 10.57 8.71 -18.76
C CYS A 88 9.63 7.57 -19.17
N LEU A 89 10.17 6.50 -19.75
CA LEU A 89 9.36 5.29 -19.99
C LEU A 89 9.02 4.72 -18.62
N ASN A 90 7.72 4.60 -18.31
CA ASN A 90 7.24 4.27 -16.97
C ASN A 90 6.36 3.02 -16.96
N GLY A 91 6.15 2.38 -18.10
CA GLY A 91 5.32 1.19 -18.24
C GLY A 91 3.83 1.47 -18.01
N ASP A 92 3.38 2.68 -18.32
CA ASP A 92 1.97 3.08 -18.19
C ASP A 92 1.18 2.85 -19.49
N THR A 93 1.87 2.68 -20.62
CA THR A 93 1.22 2.35 -21.89
C THR A 93 0.76 0.91 -21.87
N CYS A 94 -0.53 0.69 -22.14
CA CYS A 94 -1.03 -0.65 -22.50
C CYS A 94 -0.52 -1.02 -23.91
N VAL A 95 0.63 -1.67 -23.94
CA VAL A 95 1.29 -2.20 -25.14
C VAL A 95 0.68 -3.55 -25.56
N ARG A 96 0.92 -3.97 -26.80
CA ARG A 96 0.38 -5.20 -27.38
C ARG A 96 0.52 -6.43 -26.47
N SER A 97 1.71 -6.70 -25.93
CA SER A 97 1.92 -7.87 -25.06
C SER A 97 1.08 -7.85 -23.77
N THR A 98 0.60 -6.67 -23.35
CA THR A 98 -0.29 -6.54 -22.19
C THR A 98 -1.67 -7.13 -22.48
N LEU A 99 -2.14 -7.05 -23.73
CA LEU A 99 -3.45 -7.56 -24.16
C LEU A 99 -3.52 -9.10 -24.24
N ASP A 100 -2.36 -9.76 -24.32
CA ASP A 100 -2.27 -11.22 -24.34
C ASP A 100 -2.31 -11.82 -22.92
N LYS A 101 -2.15 -10.99 -21.87
CA LYS A 101 -2.23 -11.44 -20.48
C LYS A 101 -3.68 -11.74 -20.11
N ARG A 102 -3.92 -12.93 -19.56
CA ARG A 102 -5.24 -13.35 -19.08
C ARG A 102 -5.28 -13.52 -17.56
N GLN A 103 -6.38 -13.11 -16.94
CA GLN A 103 -6.71 -13.39 -15.55
C GLN A 103 -7.64 -14.61 -15.43
N PRO A 104 -7.53 -15.39 -14.35
CA PRO A 104 -8.36 -16.57 -14.18
C PRO A 104 -9.82 -16.19 -13.94
N ILE A 105 -10.72 -17.10 -14.30
CA ILE A 105 -12.13 -17.00 -13.92
C ILE A 105 -12.21 -17.36 -12.43
N HIS A 106 -12.48 -16.37 -11.58
CA HIS A 106 -12.50 -16.50 -10.12
C HIS A 106 -13.71 -15.72 -9.54
N TYR A 107 -14.10 -15.97 -8.29
CA TYR A 107 -15.21 -15.23 -7.68
C TYR A 107 -14.81 -13.79 -7.29
N GLU A 108 -13.52 -13.55 -7.05
CA GLU A 108 -12.90 -12.23 -6.89
C GLU A 108 -12.28 -11.76 -8.22
N ILE A 109 -13.09 -11.18 -9.12
CA ILE A 109 -12.59 -10.60 -10.39
C ILE A 109 -12.36 -9.11 -10.20
N PHE A 110 -11.19 -8.63 -10.64
CA PHE A 110 -10.87 -7.21 -10.64
C PHE A 110 -10.84 -6.68 -12.07
N PRO A 111 -11.41 -5.50 -12.33
CA PRO A 111 -11.37 -4.90 -13.66
C PRO A 111 -9.90 -4.60 -14.02
N PRO A 112 -9.41 -5.04 -15.19
CA PRO A 112 -8.09 -4.68 -15.63
C PRO A 112 -8.03 -3.16 -15.91
N PRO A 113 -6.85 -2.53 -15.83
CA PRO A 113 -6.72 -1.11 -16.16
C PRO A 113 -7.18 -0.76 -17.58
N PHE A 114 -7.10 -1.73 -18.51
CA PHE A 114 -7.57 -1.63 -19.87
C PHE A 114 -8.30 -2.92 -20.26
N ASP A 115 -9.53 -2.79 -20.76
CA ASP A 115 -10.35 -3.92 -21.24
C ASP A 115 -10.77 -3.68 -22.70
N ILE A 116 -9.80 -3.74 -23.61
CA ILE A 116 -10.04 -3.44 -25.03
C ILE A 116 -10.88 -4.53 -25.71
N THR A 117 -10.76 -5.76 -25.22
CA THR A 117 -11.47 -6.94 -25.74
C THR A 117 -12.87 -7.11 -25.14
N GLU A 118 -13.26 -6.25 -24.19
CA GLU A 118 -14.56 -6.30 -23.48
C GLU A 118 -14.83 -7.66 -22.80
N ASP A 119 -13.76 -8.39 -22.49
CA ASP A 119 -13.80 -9.74 -21.89
C ASP A 119 -13.14 -9.75 -20.50
N TRP A 120 -12.82 -8.57 -19.97
CA TRP A 120 -12.11 -8.36 -18.70
C TRP A 120 -10.75 -9.08 -18.66
N CYS A 121 -10.18 -9.39 -19.82
CA CYS A 121 -9.00 -10.24 -19.96
C CYS A 121 -9.17 -11.62 -19.32
N LEU A 122 -10.38 -12.18 -19.24
CA LEU A 122 -10.62 -13.50 -18.63
C LEU A 122 -10.10 -14.64 -19.52
N GLY A 123 -9.58 -15.70 -18.92
CA GLY A 123 -9.17 -16.90 -19.65
C GLY A 123 -9.00 -18.13 -18.77
N ALA A 124 -9.34 -19.31 -19.32
CA ALA A 124 -9.25 -20.59 -18.60
C ALA A 124 -7.83 -20.95 -18.14
N GLY A 125 -6.80 -20.45 -18.82
CA GLY A 125 -5.39 -20.59 -18.45
C GLY A 125 -4.80 -19.37 -17.74
N GLY A 126 -5.63 -18.40 -17.35
CA GLY A 126 -5.18 -17.22 -16.61
C GLY A 126 -4.59 -17.60 -15.25
N LYS A 127 -3.64 -16.79 -14.77
CA LYS A 127 -3.00 -16.98 -13.45
C LYS A 127 -3.16 -15.72 -12.61
N ARG A 128 -3.39 -15.90 -11.30
CA ARG A 128 -3.37 -14.79 -10.32
C ARG A 128 -1.96 -14.21 -10.24
N LEU A 129 -1.81 -12.99 -9.72
CA LEU A 129 -0.49 -12.33 -9.67
C LEU A 129 0.49 -13.13 -8.82
N GLU A 130 0.02 -13.63 -7.68
CA GLU A 130 0.71 -14.49 -6.71
C GLU A 130 1.12 -15.86 -7.27
N GLU A 131 0.49 -16.32 -8.35
CA GLU A 131 0.80 -17.60 -9.00
C GLU A 131 1.84 -17.45 -10.13
N ARG A 132 2.20 -16.21 -10.49
CA ARG A 132 3.15 -15.93 -11.57
C ARG A 132 4.56 -15.91 -11.02
N PRO A 133 5.52 -16.64 -11.63
CA PRO A 133 6.92 -16.48 -11.26
C PRO A 133 7.37 -15.06 -11.60
N ILE A 134 8.06 -14.41 -10.65
CA ILE A 134 8.63 -13.08 -10.88
C ILE A 134 9.86 -13.22 -11.78
N PRO A 135 9.87 -12.62 -12.98
CA PRO A 135 11.04 -12.68 -13.85
C PRO A 135 12.28 -12.04 -13.21
N THR A 136 13.47 -12.61 -13.40
CA THR A 136 14.73 -12.15 -12.76
C THR A 136 15.03 -10.67 -13.02
N ASN A 137 14.73 -10.19 -14.23
CA ASN A 137 14.87 -8.78 -14.58
C ASN A 137 13.92 -7.89 -13.76
N THR A 138 12.68 -8.32 -13.52
CA THR A 138 11.71 -7.62 -12.67
C THR A 138 12.11 -7.68 -11.20
N LEU A 139 12.62 -8.82 -10.73
CA LEU A 139 13.11 -9.00 -9.37
C LEU A 139 14.24 -8.00 -9.05
N SER A 140 15.17 -7.76 -9.97
CA SER A 140 16.24 -6.79 -9.78
C SER A 140 15.72 -5.36 -9.53
N LEU A 141 14.58 -5.01 -10.12
CA LEU A 141 13.92 -3.71 -9.96
C LEU A 141 13.22 -3.56 -8.61
N LEU A 142 13.15 -4.59 -7.77
CA LEU A 142 12.61 -4.46 -6.42
C LEU A 142 13.63 -3.87 -5.45
N TYR A 143 14.91 -4.23 -5.59
CA TYR A 143 15.97 -3.84 -4.65
C TYR A 143 17.01 -2.84 -5.21
N THR A 144 17.05 -2.59 -6.51
CA THR A 144 17.93 -1.56 -7.11
C THR A 144 17.21 -0.23 -7.31
N PRO A 145 17.89 0.92 -7.47
CA PRO A 145 17.25 2.16 -7.90
C PRO A 145 16.50 1.98 -9.23
N LEU A 146 15.29 2.51 -9.34
CA LEU A 146 14.51 2.40 -10.57
C LEU A 146 15.23 3.16 -11.71
N PRO A 147 15.54 2.51 -12.85
CA PRO A 147 16.20 3.18 -13.97
C PRO A 147 15.33 4.31 -14.49
N ARG A 148 15.91 5.33 -15.12
CA ARG A 148 15.13 6.44 -15.71
C ARG A 148 14.07 5.93 -16.69
N HIS A 149 14.41 4.98 -17.56
CA HIS A 149 13.47 4.32 -18.45
C HIS A 149 13.21 2.92 -17.91
N LEU A 150 12.01 2.70 -17.37
CA LEU A 150 11.61 1.39 -16.87
C LEU A 150 11.53 0.42 -18.06
N PRO A 151 12.15 -0.78 -18.00
CA PRO A 151 12.01 -1.77 -19.06
C PRO A 151 10.56 -2.25 -19.22
N THR A 152 10.26 -2.98 -20.30
CA THR A 152 8.95 -3.62 -20.45
C THR A 152 8.82 -4.74 -19.41
N VAL A 153 8.03 -4.49 -18.36
CA VAL A 153 7.82 -5.41 -17.23
C VAL A 153 6.38 -5.34 -16.74
N ASP A 154 5.94 -6.38 -16.03
CA ASP A 154 4.72 -6.29 -15.24
C ASP A 154 4.96 -5.39 -14.03
N LYS A 155 4.43 -4.18 -14.11
CA LYS A 155 4.69 -3.12 -13.13
C LYS A 155 3.88 -3.29 -11.84
N ASP A 156 2.84 -4.12 -11.83
CA ASP A 156 1.95 -4.27 -10.67
C ASP A 156 2.71 -4.72 -9.43
N ILE A 157 3.61 -5.69 -9.56
CA ILE A 157 4.45 -6.13 -8.44
C ILE A 157 5.34 -5.02 -7.90
N LEU A 158 5.86 -4.12 -8.75
CA LEU A 158 6.68 -3.00 -8.31
C LEU A 158 5.86 -1.96 -7.53
N ILE A 159 4.61 -1.72 -7.96
CA ILE A 159 3.68 -0.83 -7.26
C ILE A 159 3.30 -1.42 -5.90
N LEU A 160 2.88 -2.70 -5.88
CA LEU A 160 2.49 -3.39 -4.65
C LEU A 160 3.62 -3.41 -3.63
N MET A 161 4.84 -3.78 -4.05
CA MET A 161 5.98 -3.81 -3.14
C MET A 161 6.39 -2.42 -2.64
N ALA A 162 6.29 -1.39 -3.49
CA ALA A 162 6.54 -0.01 -3.06
C ALA A 162 5.51 0.48 -2.03
N ALA A 163 4.23 0.13 -2.21
CA ALA A 163 3.18 0.42 -1.22
C ALA A 163 3.40 -0.38 0.08
N TYR A 164 3.67 -1.68 -0.04
CA TYR A 164 3.87 -2.61 1.07
C TYR A 164 5.01 -2.17 2.01
N THR A 165 6.13 -1.73 1.43
CA THR A 165 7.31 -1.22 2.18
C THR A 165 7.21 0.25 2.57
N GLY A 166 6.15 0.96 2.14
CA GLY A 166 6.00 2.40 2.37
C GLY A 166 7.05 3.26 1.66
N ASN A 167 7.59 2.83 0.53
CA ASN A 167 8.57 3.59 -0.23
C ASN A 167 7.87 4.70 -1.06
N ILE A 168 7.85 5.92 -0.54
CA ILE A 168 7.16 7.07 -1.14
C ILE A 168 7.63 7.33 -2.58
N ASP A 169 8.94 7.42 -2.81
CA ASP A 169 9.49 7.80 -4.12
C ASP A 169 9.15 6.77 -5.20
N ARG A 170 9.27 5.48 -4.86
CA ARG A 170 8.90 4.39 -5.78
C ARG A 170 7.40 4.35 -6.01
N TYR A 171 6.60 4.42 -4.94
CA TYR A 171 5.15 4.33 -5.04
C TYR A 171 4.58 5.54 -5.81
N ALA A 172 5.02 6.76 -5.50
CA ALA A 172 4.58 7.96 -6.20
C ALA A 172 4.96 7.96 -7.70
N ARG A 173 6.12 7.41 -8.05
CA ARG A 173 6.56 7.26 -9.44
C ARG A 173 5.81 6.17 -10.20
N LEU A 174 5.54 5.04 -9.54
CA LEU A 174 5.00 3.85 -10.19
C LEU A 174 3.47 3.79 -10.18
N ARG A 175 2.78 4.40 -9.22
CA ARG A 175 1.32 4.27 -9.10
C ARG A 175 0.58 4.60 -10.40
N ARG A 176 -0.48 3.83 -10.67
CA ARG A 176 -1.44 4.03 -11.77
C ARG A 176 -2.87 3.92 -11.21
N PRO A 177 -3.92 4.31 -11.95
CA PRO A 177 -5.28 4.22 -11.43
C PRO A 177 -5.65 2.78 -11.07
N ARG A 178 -5.72 2.48 -9.74
CA ARG A 178 -6.15 1.24 -9.07
C ARG A 178 -5.56 -0.07 -9.62
N ILE A 179 -4.83 -0.79 -8.76
CA ILE A 179 -4.45 -2.19 -9.03
C ILE A 179 -5.02 -3.13 -7.96
N ASN A 180 -5.17 -4.41 -8.29
CA ASN A 180 -5.63 -5.41 -7.33
C ASN A 180 -4.59 -5.56 -6.20
N GLY A 181 -5.06 -5.62 -4.95
CA GLY A 181 -4.19 -5.74 -3.77
C GLY A 181 -3.55 -4.43 -3.31
N GLU A 182 -3.69 -3.32 -4.05
CA GLU A 182 -2.98 -2.07 -3.76
C GLU A 182 -3.30 -1.52 -2.37
N MET A 183 -4.59 -1.44 -2.05
CA MET A 183 -5.06 -0.87 -0.79
C MET A 183 -4.55 -1.69 0.39
N GLN A 184 -4.47 -3.00 0.24
CA GLN A 184 -3.92 -3.90 1.24
C GLN A 184 -2.44 -3.56 1.54
N CYS A 185 -1.64 -3.40 0.48
CA CYS A 185 -0.24 -3.02 0.57
C CYS A 185 -0.07 -1.61 1.15
N ILE A 186 -0.93 -0.64 0.78
CA ILE A 186 -0.89 0.72 1.34
C ILE A 186 -1.16 0.69 2.84
N VAL A 187 -2.16 -0.08 3.30
CA VAL A 187 -2.47 -0.20 4.74
C VAL A 187 -1.26 -0.72 5.50
N ARG A 188 -0.62 -1.80 5.03
CA ARG A 188 0.64 -2.26 5.64
C ARG A 188 1.70 -1.17 5.63
N GLY A 189 1.96 -0.53 4.49
CA GLY A 189 2.96 0.53 4.38
C GLY A 189 2.71 1.68 5.36
N ILE A 190 1.45 2.03 5.63
CA ILE A 190 1.07 3.04 6.63
C ILE A 190 1.49 2.57 8.04
N TYR A 191 1.24 1.32 8.40
CA TYR A 191 1.57 0.78 9.72
C TYR A 191 3.08 0.70 9.97
N HIS A 192 3.85 0.36 8.95
CA HIS A 192 5.28 0.08 9.09
C HIS A 192 6.19 1.28 8.75
N ASN A 193 5.67 2.31 8.07
CA ASN A 193 6.47 3.49 7.69
C ASN A 193 5.77 4.81 8.05
N THR A 194 6.33 5.52 9.04
CA THR A 194 5.77 6.78 9.55
C THR A 194 5.73 7.90 8.49
N PHE A 195 6.76 8.03 7.66
CA PHE A 195 6.78 9.05 6.60
C PHE A 195 5.75 8.73 5.51
N PHE A 196 5.58 7.46 5.17
CA PHE A 196 4.56 7.01 4.23
C PHE A 196 3.16 7.30 4.76
N ALA A 197 2.89 7.00 6.04
CA ALA A 197 1.64 7.36 6.70
C ALA A 197 1.35 8.87 6.61
N ARG A 198 2.36 9.70 6.92
CA ARG A 198 2.25 11.16 6.80
C ARG A 198 2.03 11.62 5.37
N TRP A 199 2.68 11.01 4.39
CA TRP A 199 2.47 11.31 2.98
C TRP A 199 1.04 10.94 2.54
N CYS A 200 0.55 9.75 2.93
CA CYS A 200 -0.81 9.27 2.69
C CYS A 200 -1.88 10.19 3.30
N TYR A 201 -1.64 10.73 4.50
CA TYR A 201 -2.53 11.72 5.14
C TYR A 201 -2.85 12.91 4.23
N ASN A 202 -1.85 13.35 3.46
CA ASN A 202 -1.94 14.51 2.57
C ASN A 202 -2.52 14.16 1.19
N GLN A 203 -2.85 12.90 0.91
CA GLN A 203 -3.42 12.46 -0.37
C GLN A 203 -4.96 12.43 -0.32
N PRO A 204 -5.68 13.30 -1.06
CA PRO A 204 -7.16 13.32 -1.01
C PRO A 204 -7.82 12.01 -1.45
N HIS A 205 -7.22 11.30 -2.42
CA HIS A 205 -7.75 10.03 -2.93
C HIS A 205 -7.55 8.86 -1.95
N LEU A 206 -6.72 9.01 -0.91
CA LEU A 206 -6.50 8.02 0.14
C LEU A 206 -7.25 8.36 1.43
N ALA A 207 -8.20 9.31 1.40
CA ALA A 207 -8.95 9.72 2.59
C ALA A 207 -9.68 8.56 3.28
N VAL A 208 -10.09 7.53 2.53
CA VAL A 208 -10.72 6.30 3.06
C VAL A 208 -9.80 5.50 4.01
N LEU A 209 -8.48 5.74 3.97
CA LEU A 209 -7.48 5.04 4.78
C LEU A 209 -7.05 5.85 6.02
N ARG A 210 -7.69 6.99 6.31
CA ARG A 210 -7.30 7.89 7.42
C ARG A 210 -7.26 7.21 8.79
N LYS A 211 -8.20 6.30 9.07
CA LYS A 211 -8.20 5.49 10.30
C LYS A 211 -6.86 4.77 10.56
N PHE A 212 -6.23 4.24 9.52
CA PHE A 212 -4.95 3.55 9.62
C PHE A 212 -3.79 4.52 9.85
N VAL A 213 -3.88 5.71 9.25
CA VAL A 213 -2.89 6.78 9.46
C VAL A 213 -2.97 7.33 10.87
N HIS A 214 -4.17 7.56 11.41
CA HIS A 214 -4.38 7.99 12.79
C HIS A 214 -3.82 6.97 13.77
N ALA A 215 -4.03 5.67 13.51
CA ALA A 215 -3.43 4.60 14.31
C ALA A 215 -1.90 4.70 14.31
N ARG A 216 -1.27 4.86 13.13
CA ARG A 216 0.19 5.04 13.06
C ARG A 216 0.66 6.28 13.80
N PHE A 217 -0.06 7.39 13.76
CA PHE A 217 0.32 8.60 14.53
C PHE A 217 0.26 8.33 16.04
N ILE A 218 -0.78 7.66 16.52
CA ILE A 218 -0.88 7.24 17.94
C ILE A 218 0.33 6.40 18.33
N MET A 219 0.73 5.41 17.53
CA MET A 219 1.92 4.56 17.79
C MET A 219 3.25 5.33 17.79
N ASN A 220 3.28 6.57 17.31
CA ASN A 220 4.44 7.46 17.39
C ASN A 220 4.27 8.54 18.48
N ASP A 221 3.36 8.35 19.42
CA ASP A 221 3.01 9.32 20.47
C ASP A 221 2.52 10.67 19.91
N ASP A 222 2.00 10.68 18.68
CA ASP A 222 1.49 11.87 18.01
C ASP A 222 -0.04 11.92 18.04
N LEU A 223 -0.56 12.84 18.86
CA LEU A 223 -1.98 13.20 18.93
C LEU A 223 -2.27 14.56 18.30
N THR A 224 -1.29 15.22 17.67
CA THR A 224 -1.42 16.60 17.16
C THR A 224 -2.37 16.72 15.97
N TRP A 225 -2.65 15.60 15.29
CA TRP A 225 -3.67 15.51 14.25
C TRP A 225 -5.09 15.69 14.81
N PHE A 226 -5.29 15.47 16.12
CA PHE A 226 -6.53 15.71 16.81
C PHE A 226 -6.70 17.21 17.08
N LYS A 227 -7.49 17.89 16.25
CA LYS A 227 -7.92 19.27 16.56
C LYS A 227 -9.10 19.18 17.52
N HIS A 228 -8.92 19.61 18.78
CA HIS A 228 -9.88 19.54 19.89
C HIS A 228 -11.34 20.00 19.60
N ASN A 229 -11.63 20.60 18.45
CA ASN A 229 -12.92 21.19 18.10
C ASN A 229 -13.57 20.60 16.83
N GLN A 230 -12.99 19.56 16.21
CA GLN A 230 -13.59 18.89 15.05
C GLN A 230 -14.03 17.47 15.42
N PRO A 231 -15.33 17.14 15.31
CA PRO A 231 -15.78 15.77 15.52
C PRO A 231 -15.15 14.86 14.47
N ILE A 232 -14.55 13.77 14.93
CA ILE A 232 -14.03 12.71 14.06
C ILE A 232 -15.22 11.87 13.57
N SER A 233 -15.26 11.56 12.26
CA SER A 233 -16.23 10.60 11.73
C SER A 233 -15.98 9.22 12.34
N LYS A 234 -17.03 8.46 12.64
CA LYS A 234 -16.88 7.07 13.11
C LYS A 234 -16.04 6.22 12.15
N ASP A 235 -16.08 6.53 10.86
CA ASP A 235 -15.29 5.85 9.82
C ASP A 235 -13.79 6.17 9.88
N ASP A 236 -13.42 7.29 10.52
CA ASP A 236 -12.05 7.78 10.67
C ASP A 236 -11.42 7.41 12.03
N LEU A 237 -12.17 6.71 12.90
CA LEU A 237 -11.64 6.23 14.19
C LEU A 237 -10.48 5.25 13.95
N PRO A 238 -9.37 5.39 14.70
CA PRO A 238 -8.20 4.58 14.50
C PRO A 238 -8.49 3.09 14.70
N ARG A 239 -7.68 2.22 14.09
CA ARG A 239 -7.75 0.77 14.23
C ARG A 239 -6.39 0.24 14.71
N ALA A 240 -6.37 -0.83 15.51
CA ALA A 240 -5.16 -1.54 15.95
C ALA A 240 -3.98 -0.61 16.31
N ILE A 241 -4.09 0.14 17.41
CA ILE A 241 -3.18 1.25 17.76
C ILE A 241 -1.86 0.83 18.44
N TRP A 242 -1.54 -0.46 18.46
CA TRP A 242 -0.43 -1.06 19.22
C TRP A 242 0.53 -1.93 18.39
N TYR A 243 0.33 -2.04 17.08
CA TYR A 243 1.14 -2.86 16.18
C TYR A 243 1.61 -2.02 14.97
N PRO A 244 2.84 -2.17 14.44
CA PRO A 244 3.90 -3.10 14.84
C PRO A 244 4.63 -2.68 16.12
N GLN A 245 4.37 -1.46 16.60
CA GLN A 245 4.92 -0.92 17.83
C GLN A 245 3.79 -0.30 18.65
N HIS A 246 3.92 -0.33 19.96
CA HIS A 246 3.01 0.37 20.85
C HIS A 246 3.48 1.81 21.12
N ALA A 247 2.51 2.68 21.37
CA ALA A 247 2.72 4.00 21.95
C ALA A 247 3.13 3.91 23.43
N ASP A 248 3.60 5.01 23.99
CA ASP A 248 3.76 5.17 25.43
C ASP A 248 2.40 5.06 26.14
N PRO A 249 2.31 4.40 27.31
CA PRO A 249 1.05 4.27 28.04
C PRO A 249 0.35 5.61 28.31
N THR A 250 1.11 6.68 28.55
CA THR A 250 0.56 8.03 28.77
C THR A 250 -0.16 8.57 27.54
N THR A 251 0.29 8.23 26.33
CA THR A 251 -0.38 8.58 25.07
C THR A 251 -1.76 7.94 25.00
N TYR A 252 -1.92 6.69 25.42
CA TYR A 252 -3.24 6.03 25.42
C TYR A 252 -4.20 6.65 26.43
N ILE A 253 -3.70 7.04 27.61
CA ILE A 253 -4.52 7.72 28.61
C ILE A 253 -4.97 9.10 28.10
N GLU A 254 -4.06 9.85 27.47
CA GLU A 254 -4.42 11.14 26.85
C GLU A 254 -5.37 10.94 25.67
N LEU A 255 -5.15 9.94 24.82
CA LEU A 255 -6.07 9.59 23.74
C LEU A 255 -7.48 9.31 24.27
N LEU A 256 -7.61 8.58 25.38
CA LEU A 256 -8.91 8.31 26.00
C LEU A 256 -9.57 9.57 26.56
N ARG A 257 -8.77 10.49 27.12
CA ARG A 257 -9.27 11.81 27.58
C ARG A 257 -9.86 12.61 26.42
N LEU A 258 -9.26 12.51 25.23
CA LEU A 258 -9.71 13.19 24.02
C LEU A 258 -10.87 12.49 23.31
N LEU A 259 -10.86 11.15 23.32
CA LEU A 259 -11.80 10.28 22.64
C LEU A 259 -12.29 9.17 23.58
N PRO A 260 -13.26 9.45 24.47
CA PRO A 260 -13.79 8.47 25.41
C PRO A 260 -14.39 7.23 24.73
N GLU A 261 -14.86 7.37 23.49
CA GLU A 261 -15.40 6.27 22.68
C GLU A 261 -14.38 5.15 22.40
N LEU A 262 -13.07 5.44 22.50
CA LEU A 262 -12.01 4.46 22.26
C LEU A 262 -11.64 3.63 23.50
N LYS A 263 -12.42 3.71 24.59
CA LYS A 263 -12.16 3.02 25.86
C LYS A 263 -11.74 1.56 25.71
N GLN A 264 -12.51 0.76 24.96
CA GLN A 264 -12.20 -0.67 24.80
C GLN A 264 -10.91 -0.89 23.99
N MET A 265 -10.67 -0.07 22.96
CA MET A 265 -9.46 -0.15 22.15
C MET A 265 -8.20 0.25 22.95
N VAL A 266 -8.30 1.28 23.78
CA VAL A 266 -7.23 1.68 24.70
C VAL A 266 -6.98 0.60 25.74
N ALA A 267 -8.03 0.00 26.30
CA ALA A 267 -7.89 -1.13 27.22
C ALA A 267 -7.16 -2.32 26.57
N GLN A 268 -7.52 -2.67 25.33
CA GLN A 268 -6.81 -3.70 24.57
C GLN A 268 -5.33 -3.35 24.36
N ALA A 269 -5.03 -2.10 23.99
CA ALA A 269 -3.66 -1.62 23.84
C ALA A 269 -2.85 -1.77 25.15
N LEU A 270 -3.43 -1.44 26.30
CA LEU A 270 -2.77 -1.56 27.61
C LEU A 270 -2.51 -3.02 28.01
N VAL A 271 -3.40 -3.95 27.65
CA VAL A 271 -3.13 -5.40 27.81
C VAL A 271 -1.92 -5.80 26.96
N VAL A 272 -1.87 -5.36 25.70
CA VAL A 272 -0.75 -5.66 24.78
C VAL A 272 0.57 -5.07 25.28
N CYS A 273 0.54 -3.87 25.86
CA CYS A 273 1.70 -3.21 26.48
C CYS A 273 2.07 -3.78 27.85
N ASN A 274 1.23 -4.67 28.41
CA ASN A 274 1.38 -5.25 29.74
C ASN A 274 1.35 -4.20 30.87
N GLU A 275 0.42 -3.25 30.80
CA GLU A 275 0.20 -2.16 31.77
C GLU A 275 -1.08 -2.37 32.60
N PRO A 276 -1.05 -3.26 33.61
CA PRO A 276 -2.25 -3.70 34.33
C PRO A 276 -2.87 -2.61 35.21
N ASN A 277 -2.07 -1.73 35.81
CA ASN A 277 -2.58 -0.71 36.73
C ASN A 277 -3.46 0.30 36.01
N ASP A 278 -3.01 0.78 34.86
CA ASP A 278 -3.78 1.71 34.05
C ASP A 278 -5.00 1.03 33.42
N PHE A 279 -4.85 -0.23 32.95
CA PHE A 279 -6.00 -1.02 32.49
C PHE A 279 -7.10 -1.15 33.56
N LEU A 280 -6.74 -1.51 34.79
CA LEU A 280 -7.71 -1.68 35.89
C LEU A 280 -8.40 -0.36 36.23
N ARG A 281 -7.70 0.77 36.19
CA ARG A 281 -8.27 2.11 36.42
C ARG A 281 -9.32 2.50 35.38
N LEU A 282 -9.22 1.98 34.16
CA LEU A 282 -10.22 2.25 33.12
C LEU A 282 -11.55 1.56 33.40
N GLU A 283 -11.54 0.46 34.17
CA GLU A 283 -12.70 -0.42 34.36
C GLU A 283 -13.38 -0.77 33.02
N PRO A 284 -12.67 -1.41 32.07
CA PRO A 284 -13.23 -1.78 30.77
C PRO A 284 -14.31 -2.85 30.89
N GLU A 285 -15.05 -3.05 29.80
CA GLU A 285 -15.94 -4.22 29.69
C GLU A 285 -15.10 -5.39 29.21
N LEU A 286 -15.38 -6.59 29.69
CA LEU A 286 -14.67 -7.78 29.22
C LEU A 286 -15.26 -8.20 27.86
N THR A 287 -14.63 -7.74 26.76
CA THR A 287 -15.00 -8.13 25.39
C THR A 287 -14.21 -9.37 24.93
N PRO A 288 -14.68 -10.10 23.89
CA PRO A 288 -13.94 -11.23 23.33
C PRO A 288 -12.51 -10.86 22.90
N GLU A 289 -12.31 -9.65 22.38
CA GLU A 289 -10.99 -9.17 21.93
C GLU A 289 -10.03 -9.01 23.12
N ILE A 290 -10.49 -8.36 24.20
CA ILE A 290 -9.69 -8.17 25.43
C ILE A 290 -9.41 -9.53 26.08
N TYR A 291 -10.40 -10.41 26.15
CA TYR A 291 -10.21 -11.78 26.66
C TYR A 291 -9.14 -12.54 25.86
N GLY A 292 -9.20 -12.46 24.52
CA GLY A 292 -8.21 -13.04 23.63
C GLY A 292 -6.81 -12.51 23.91
N GLU A 293 -6.62 -11.19 24.01
CA GLU A 293 -5.30 -10.59 24.28
C GLU A 293 -4.71 -11.00 25.64
N ILE A 294 -5.55 -11.14 26.66
CA ILE A 294 -5.11 -11.56 28.00
C ILE A 294 -4.66 -13.03 27.97
N THR A 295 -5.37 -13.88 27.23
CA THR A 295 -5.15 -15.34 27.21
C THR A 295 -4.10 -15.80 26.20
N ASN A 296 -3.82 -15.02 25.15
CA ASN A 296 -2.90 -15.39 24.05
C ASN A 296 -1.40 -15.27 24.39
N GLY A 297 -1.00 -14.92 25.62
CA GLY A 297 0.42 -14.80 25.97
C GLY A 297 0.72 -14.71 27.46
N VAL A 298 2.01 -14.66 27.81
CA VAL A 298 2.46 -14.45 29.19
C VAL A 298 2.30 -12.96 29.54
N ARG A 299 1.26 -12.64 30.30
CA ARG A 299 0.94 -11.29 30.77
C ARG A 299 0.97 -11.20 32.29
N SER A 300 0.86 -9.99 32.83
CA SER A 300 0.72 -9.76 34.27
C SER A 300 -0.45 -10.56 34.85
N PRO A 301 -0.27 -11.23 36.00
CA PRO A 301 -1.35 -11.96 36.68
C PRO A 301 -2.59 -11.12 36.99
N LEU A 302 -2.41 -9.81 37.15
CA LEU A 302 -3.49 -8.85 37.44
C LEU A 302 -4.57 -8.83 36.35
N PHE A 303 -4.22 -9.12 35.09
CA PHE A 303 -5.21 -9.23 34.02
C PHE A 303 -6.06 -10.50 34.16
N ARG A 304 -5.48 -11.59 34.67
CA ARG A 304 -6.22 -12.83 34.93
C ARG A 304 -7.16 -12.66 36.13
N GLU A 305 -6.68 -12.02 37.19
CA GLU A 305 -7.51 -11.68 38.34
C GLU A 305 -8.71 -10.82 37.95
N PHE A 306 -8.57 -9.92 36.98
CA PHE A 306 -9.68 -9.13 36.43
C PHE A 306 -10.76 -10.01 35.77
N ILE A 307 -10.35 -11.05 35.02
CA ILE A 307 -11.28 -12.02 34.42
C ILE A 307 -11.98 -12.79 35.55
N ASP A 308 -11.22 -13.36 36.48
CA ASP A 308 -11.73 -14.21 37.56
C ASP A 308 -12.72 -13.46 38.48
N GLN A 309 -12.58 -12.13 38.61
CA GLN A 309 -13.50 -11.29 39.40
C GLN A 309 -14.82 -10.97 38.69
N ARG A 310 -14.88 -11.06 37.36
CA ARG A 310 -16.03 -10.59 36.56
C ARG A 310 -16.71 -11.67 35.72
N GLY A 311 -16.01 -12.75 35.40
CA GLY A 311 -16.51 -13.84 34.59
C GLY A 311 -17.05 -14.98 35.45
N THR A 312 -18.23 -15.49 35.09
CA THR A 312 -18.60 -16.87 35.44
C THR A 312 -17.94 -17.84 34.45
N TYR A 313 -17.76 -19.10 34.86
CA TYR A 313 -17.18 -20.13 33.98
C TYR A 313 -17.92 -20.25 32.62
N GLU A 314 -19.25 -20.09 32.63
CA GLU A 314 -20.08 -20.16 31.41
C GLU A 314 -19.91 -18.92 30.49
N GLU A 315 -19.58 -17.75 31.05
CA GLU A 315 -19.29 -16.55 30.27
C GLU A 315 -17.88 -16.60 29.67
N GLU A 316 -16.91 -17.15 30.40
CA GLU A 316 -15.57 -17.41 29.86
C GLU A 316 -15.60 -18.39 28.69
N GLU A 317 -16.39 -19.47 28.78
CA GLU A 317 -16.56 -20.44 27.69
C GLU A 317 -17.14 -19.77 26.44
N LYS A 318 -18.16 -18.92 26.59
CA LYS A 318 -18.72 -18.14 25.48
C LYS A 318 -17.71 -17.16 24.89
N LEU A 319 -16.93 -16.45 25.72
CA LEU A 319 -15.91 -15.51 25.24
C LEU A 319 -14.79 -16.23 24.47
N ALA A 320 -14.39 -17.42 24.92
CA ALA A 320 -13.42 -18.26 24.22
C ALA A 320 -13.93 -18.69 22.83
N ASP A 321 -15.18 -19.13 22.73
CA ASP A 321 -15.82 -19.51 21.47
C ASP A 321 -15.89 -18.32 20.48
N TRP A 322 -16.27 -17.14 20.97
CA TRP A 322 -16.34 -15.93 20.13
C TRP A 322 -14.96 -15.44 19.68
N ALA A 323 -13.96 -15.50 20.56
CA ALA A 323 -12.58 -15.20 20.20
C ALA A 323 -12.07 -16.16 19.11
N GLU A 324 -12.57 -17.39 19.06
CA GLU A 324 -12.29 -18.36 17.99
C GLU A 324 -13.01 -18.05 16.68
N LEU A 325 -14.27 -17.65 16.74
CA LEU A 325 -15.07 -17.28 15.56
C LEU A 325 -14.65 -15.96 14.91
N LEU A 326 -14.24 -14.95 15.69
CA LEU A 326 -13.75 -13.67 15.15
C LEU A 326 -12.45 -13.85 14.34
N ARG A 327 -11.69 -14.93 14.58
CA ARG A 327 -10.51 -15.31 13.77
C ARG A 327 -10.89 -15.78 12.34
N ASP A 328 -12.15 -16.15 12.11
CA ASP A 328 -12.67 -16.64 10.81
C ASP A 328 -13.61 -15.64 10.09
N CYS A 329 -13.94 -14.49 10.70
CA CYS A 329 -14.89 -13.55 10.12
C CYS A 329 -14.28 -12.68 8.99
N HIS A 330 -14.54 -13.10 7.76
CA HIS A 330 -14.28 -12.37 6.50
C HIS A 330 -15.12 -11.08 6.29
N ASP A 331 -15.98 -10.68 7.23
CA ASP A 331 -17.02 -9.65 7.05
C ASP A 331 -16.69 -8.25 7.60
N ILE A 332 -15.49 -8.03 8.14
CA ILE A 332 -14.99 -6.67 8.45
C ILE A 332 -14.46 -6.07 7.14
N ALA A 333 -14.75 -4.78 6.88
CA ALA A 333 -14.39 -4.06 5.65
C ALA A 333 -13.05 -4.55 5.04
N PRO A 334 -12.93 -4.72 3.71
CA PRO A 334 -11.95 -5.60 3.06
C PRO A 334 -10.45 -5.31 3.32
N TYR A 335 -10.11 -4.30 4.10
CA TYR A 335 -8.76 -3.93 4.51
C TYR A 335 -8.49 -4.06 6.02
N ASP A 336 -9.54 -4.16 6.85
CA ASP A 336 -9.41 -4.16 8.31
C ASP A 336 -8.83 -5.49 8.84
N HIS A 337 -9.05 -6.60 8.14
CA HIS A 337 -8.54 -7.93 8.52
C HIS A 337 -7.05 -8.13 8.21
N LEU A 338 -6.42 -7.26 7.42
CA LEU A 338 -5.02 -7.46 7.01
C LEU A 338 -4.05 -7.24 8.17
N VAL A 339 -4.30 -6.20 8.95
CA VAL A 339 -3.52 -5.89 10.14
C VAL A 339 -3.70 -7.02 11.15
N SER A 340 -4.93 -7.51 11.34
CA SER A 340 -5.21 -8.68 12.19
C SER A 340 -4.43 -9.92 11.74
N LYS A 341 -4.40 -10.21 10.43
CA LYS A 341 -3.63 -11.34 9.87
C LYS A 341 -2.12 -11.21 10.06
N GLU A 342 -1.59 -9.99 10.12
CA GLU A 342 -0.17 -9.75 10.38
C GLU A 342 0.17 -9.83 11.88
N ILE A 343 -0.75 -9.41 12.75
CA ILE A 343 -0.60 -9.50 14.21
C ILE A 343 -0.59 -10.97 14.67
N GLU A 344 -1.27 -11.87 13.96
CA GLU A 344 -1.45 -13.26 14.39
C GLU A 344 -0.36 -14.24 13.86
N PRO A 345 0.33 -15.00 14.75
CA PRO A 345 1.40 -15.95 14.41
C PRO A 345 1.03 -17.08 13.43
N HIS A 346 -0.24 -17.45 13.38
CA HIS A 346 -0.74 -18.60 12.61
C HIS A 346 -0.73 -18.33 11.10
N PHE A 347 -0.90 -17.05 10.73
CA PHE A 347 -0.88 -16.57 9.35
C PHE A 347 0.51 -16.05 8.93
N THR A 348 1.36 -15.61 9.87
CA THR A 348 2.62 -14.91 9.61
C THR A 348 3.83 -15.78 9.29
N ARG A 349 3.74 -17.11 9.37
CA ARG A 349 4.86 -18.01 9.03
C ARG A 349 5.40 -17.85 7.59
N ALA A 350 4.66 -17.15 6.72
CA ALA A 350 5.05 -16.89 5.32
C ALA A 350 5.48 -15.44 5.05
N LEU A 351 5.42 -14.52 6.03
CA LEU A 351 5.63 -13.07 5.85
C LEU A 351 6.50 -12.46 6.96
N GLU A 352 7.46 -13.21 7.51
CA GLU A 352 8.50 -12.62 8.35
C GLU A 352 9.36 -11.70 7.49
N GLU A 353 9.18 -10.39 7.67
CA GLU A 353 10.09 -9.38 7.13
C GLU A 353 11.42 -9.55 7.85
N LEU A 354 12.51 -9.78 7.09
CA LEU A 354 13.86 -9.83 7.63
C LEU A 354 14.18 -8.47 8.27
N THR A 355 14.02 -8.40 9.58
CA THR A 355 14.33 -7.23 10.39
C THR A 355 15.84 -7.10 10.59
N LEU A 356 16.30 -5.94 11.05
CA LEU A 356 17.70 -5.76 11.46
C LEU A 356 18.09 -6.72 12.61
N ASP A 357 17.12 -7.16 13.41
CA ASP A 357 17.31 -8.15 14.46
C ASP A 357 17.62 -9.54 13.87
N ASP A 358 17.03 -9.90 12.73
CA ASP A 358 17.22 -11.20 12.04
C ASP A 358 18.61 -11.35 11.37
N VAL A 359 19.32 -10.24 11.14
CA VAL A 359 20.70 -10.21 10.63
C VAL A 359 21.76 -10.18 11.74
N GLY A 360 21.36 -10.40 13.00
CA GLY A 360 22.27 -10.56 14.13
C GLY A 360 22.60 -9.28 14.90
N PHE A 361 21.82 -8.20 14.72
CA PHE A 361 21.83 -7.09 15.66
C PHE A 361 20.78 -7.34 16.74
N GLU A 362 21.09 -8.22 17.71
CA GLU A 362 20.23 -8.36 18.89
C GLU A 362 20.22 -7.03 19.68
N SER A 363 19.06 -6.36 19.75
CA SER A 363 18.82 -5.36 20.79
C SER A 363 18.64 -6.06 22.14
N ARG A 364 19.74 -6.53 22.73
CA ARG A 364 19.76 -6.97 24.12
C ARG A 364 19.61 -5.74 25.00
N ARG A 365 18.46 -5.66 25.69
CA ARG A 365 18.22 -4.72 26.79
C ARG A 365 19.39 -4.71 27.77
N ALA A 366 20.11 -3.59 27.84
CA ALA A 366 20.45 -2.86 29.06
C ALA A 366 21.36 -1.69 28.68
N TYR A 367 20.82 -0.48 28.48
CA TYR A 367 21.66 0.72 28.47
C TYR A 367 21.05 1.84 29.34
N PRO A 368 21.89 2.53 30.14
CA PRO A 368 21.46 3.50 31.15
C PRO A 368 20.94 4.81 30.53
N PRO A 369 20.25 5.66 31.31
CA PRO A 369 19.44 6.81 30.84
C PRO A 369 20.20 7.98 30.18
N ASP A 370 21.51 7.88 29.96
CA ASP A 370 22.36 9.00 29.52
C ASP A 370 22.78 8.94 28.05
N VAL A 371 22.21 8.04 27.24
CA VAL A 371 22.58 7.90 25.82
C VAL A 371 21.32 7.99 24.96
N LYS A 372 21.14 9.13 24.28
CA LYS A 372 20.15 9.24 23.19
C LYS A 372 20.49 8.21 22.12
N ASP A 373 19.65 7.19 21.98
CA ASP A 373 19.82 6.15 20.98
C ASP A 373 19.25 6.61 19.62
N ALA A 374 19.70 5.98 18.53
CA ALA A 374 19.10 6.15 17.21
C ALA A 374 17.59 5.87 17.24
N GLY A 375 17.12 4.96 18.10
CA GLY A 375 15.70 4.72 18.33
C GLY A 375 14.94 5.95 18.83
N ASP A 376 15.48 6.67 19.82
CA ASP A 376 14.84 7.88 20.37
C ASP A 376 14.85 9.02 19.34
N LEU A 377 15.95 9.15 18.60
CA LEU A 377 16.04 10.12 17.50
C LEU A 377 15.01 9.81 16.41
N MET A 378 14.85 8.54 16.04
CA MET A 378 13.89 8.13 15.01
C MET A 378 12.44 8.27 15.48
N ARG A 379 12.12 7.96 16.74
CA ARG A 379 10.80 8.25 17.33
C ARG A 379 10.51 9.75 17.33
N TYR A 380 11.47 10.57 17.75
CA TYR A 380 11.34 12.03 17.73
C TYR A 380 11.13 12.60 16.32
N ILE A 381 11.91 12.16 15.33
CA ILE A 381 11.74 12.58 13.93
C ILE A 381 10.38 12.09 13.38
N SER A 382 9.93 10.90 13.80
CA SER A 382 8.66 10.28 13.37
C SER A 382 7.42 10.95 13.98
N ALA A 383 7.53 11.61 15.13
CA ALA A 383 6.41 12.29 15.78
C ALA A 383 6.04 13.66 15.15
N PHE A 384 6.76 14.11 14.10
CA PHE A 384 6.57 15.38 13.41
C PHE A 384 6.19 16.58 14.32
N PRO A 385 6.88 16.80 15.45
CA PRO A 385 6.40 17.75 16.44
C PRO A 385 6.45 19.18 15.88
N ASN A 386 5.36 19.94 16.06
CA ASN A 386 5.25 21.33 15.60
C ASN A 386 6.22 22.30 16.34
N LYS A 387 6.83 21.86 17.44
CA LYS A 387 7.87 22.57 18.21
C LYS A 387 8.91 21.57 18.70
N PRO A 388 10.19 21.95 18.83
CA PRO A 388 11.20 21.07 19.41
C PRO A 388 10.84 20.70 20.85
N ARG A 389 11.01 19.41 21.23
CA ARG A 389 10.92 18.98 22.63
C ARG A 389 12.06 19.63 23.41
N ASP A 390 11.73 20.43 24.43
CA ASP A 390 12.72 20.94 25.37
C ASP A 390 12.88 19.95 26.53
N LEU A 391 13.82 19.02 26.34
CA LEU A 391 14.10 17.95 27.29
C LEU A 391 14.46 18.49 28.69
N TYR A 392 15.01 19.71 28.78
CA TYR A 392 15.38 20.32 30.05
C TYR A 392 14.18 20.89 30.84
N LEU A 393 13.07 21.20 30.16
CA LEU A 393 11.82 21.59 30.82
C LEU A 393 11.10 20.36 31.38
N GLU A 394 11.04 19.27 30.63
CA GLU A 394 10.36 18.02 31.04
C GLU A 394 11.08 17.30 32.20
N GLU A 395 12.40 17.47 32.35
CA GLU A 395 13.13 16.99 33.54
C GLU A 395 12.84 17.87 34.78
N ARG A 396 12.76 19.20 34.62
CA ARG A 396 12.43 20.11 35.73
C ARG A 396 11.00 19.95 36.25
N GLU A 397 10.07 19.61 35.37
CA GLU A 397 8.67 19.37 35.75
C GLU A 397 8.44 17.98 36.35
N ARG A 398 9.39 17.05 36.23
CA ARG A 398 9.36 15.75 36.92
C ARG A 398 9.89 15.79 38.36
N ASP A 399 10.67 16.81 38.70
CA ASP A 399 11.26 17.03 40.03
C ASP A 399 10.44 18.00 40.93
N ILE A 400 9.22 18.38 40.50
CA ILE A 400 8.24 19.19 41.24
C ILE A 400 6.95 18.39 41.38
#